data_AF-A0A0S8B4C3-F1
#
_entry.id   AF-A0A0S8B4C3-F1
#
_cell.length_a   1.000
_cell.length_b   1.000
_cell.length_c   1.000
_cell.angle_alpha   90.00
_cell.angle_beta   90.00
_cell.angle_gamma   90.00
#
_symmetry.space_group_name_H-M   'P 1'
#
loop_
_entity.id
_entity.type
_entity.pdbx_description
1 polymer ?
#
loop_
_entity_poly.entity_id
_entity_poly.type
_entity_poly.pdbx_seq_one_letter_code
_entity_poly.pdbx_strand_id
1 'polypeptide(L)'
;MTTPGFWDDPDKAREIVEEVRRIKRWTEPFDDLSHRLAEARELAQLVEQEPDEELAVGLEEEAARLEQGMEALELQGMLQGPDDQRDALLTIHPGAGGTESQDWAEMLMRMYSRWAERHGCAVHVLDLVAGEEAGIKSVAMEIRGEYAYGYLKAEKGVHRL
;
A
#
# COMPACT_ATOMS: atom_id res chain seq x y z
N MET A 1 -7.19 25.22 10.01
CA MET A 1 -5.94 25.36 10.80
C MET A 1 -5.46 26.81 10.92
N THR A 2 -6.06 27.78 10.20
CA THR A 2 -5.70 29.20 10.24
C THR A 2 -6.45 30.03 11.29
N THR A 3 -7.36 29.41 12.05
CA THR A 3 -8.10 30.08 13.12
C THR A 3 -7.19 30.39 14.31
N PRO A 4 -7.22 31.62 14.87
CA PRO A 4 -6.52 31.95 16.11
C PRO A 4 -6.91 30.99 17.24
N GLY A 5 -5.93 30.49 17.99
CA GLY A 5 -6.12 29.57 19.12
C GLY A 5 -6.24 28.09 18.79
N PHE A 6 -6.15 27.70 17.51
CA PHE A 6 -6.17 26.28 17.11
C PHE A 6 -5.02 25.47 17.72
N TRP A 7 -3.86 26.10 17.93
CA TRP A 7 -2.66 25.47 18.48
C TRP A 7 -2.54 25.58 20.00
N ASP A 8 -3.53 26.20 20.68
CA ASP A 8 -3.51 26.39 22.13
C ASP A 8 -3.75 25.07 22.89
N ASP A 9 -4.38 24.09 22.23
CA ASP A 9 -4.58 22.72 22.70
C ASP A 9 -3.87 21.73 21.76
N PRO A 10 -2.65 21.27 22.12
CA PRO A 10 -1.84 20.44 21.23
C PRO A 10 -2.44 19.05 20.99
N ASP A 11 -3.14 18.48 21.97
CA ASP A 11 -3.76 17.16 21.84
C ASP A 11 -4.94 17.22 20.86
N LYS A 12 -5.80 18.24 21.01
CA LYS A 12 -6.93 18.46 20.11
C LYS A 12 -6.50 18.86 18.70
N ALA A 13 -5.44 19.68 18.58
CA ALA A 13 -4.88 20.02 17.29
C ALA A 13 -4.36 18.78 16.55
N ARG A 14 -3.70 17.86 17.27
CA ARG A 14 -3.19 16.60 16.71
C ARG A 14 -4.32 15.71 16.20
N GLU A 15 -5.37 15.52 16.99
CA GLU A 15 -6.55 14.72 16.59
C GLU A 15 -7.16 15.25 15.28
N ILE A 16 -7.37 16.56 15.19
CA ILE A 16 -7.93 17.20 13.99
C ILE A 16 -6.99 17.07 12.79
N VAL A 17 -5.67 17.19 12.99
CA VAL A 17 -4.69 17.02 11.91
C VAL A 17 -4.69 15.58 11.40
N GLU A 18 -4.75 14.59 12.30
CA GLU A 18 -4.84 13.18 11.94
C GLU A 18 -6.14 12.88 11.17
N GLU A 19 -7.26 13.47 11.59
CA GLU A 19 -8.54 13.34 10.89
C GLU A 19 -8.52 13.97 9.49
N VAL A 20 -7.97 15.18 9.37
CA VAL A 20 -7.83 15.87 8.07
C VAL A 20 -6.95 15.06 7.14
N ARG A 21 -5.84 14.50 7.63
CA ARG A 21 -4.99 13.59 6.85
C ARG A 21 -5.80 12.38 6.40
N ARG A 22 -6.59 11.78 7.28
CA ARG A 22 -7.45 10.63 6.94
C ARG A 22 -8.42 10.92 5.82
N ILE A 23 -9.08 12.07 5.84
CA ILE A 23 -10.02 12.45 4.79
C ILE A 23 -9.27 12.74 3.48
N LYS A 24 -8.16 13.48 3.55
CA LYS A 24 -7.35 13.85 2.38
C LYS A 24 -6.81 12.64 1.61
N ARG A 25 -6.54 11.53 2.29
CA ARG A 25 -6.14 10.26 1.65
C ARG A 25 -7.17 9.70 0.67
N TRP A 26 -8.43 10.09 0.79
CA TRP A 26 -9.47 9.69 -0.15
C TRP A 26 -9.70 10.78 -1.20
N THR A 27 -9.75 12.04 -0.76
CA THR A 27 -10.11 13.14 -1.65
C THR A 27 -8.99 13.49 -2.62
N GLU A 28 -7.73 13.52 -2.16
CA GLU A 28 -6.61 13.94 -3.02
C GLU A 28 -6.34 12.97 -4.18
N PRO A 29 -6.27 11.63 -3.99
CA PRO A 29 -6.12 10.71 -5.11
C PRO A 29 -7.33 10.71 -6.05
N PHE A 30 -8.54 10.84 -5.50
CA PHE A 30 -9.76 10.91 -6.31
C PHE A 30 -9.79 12.17 -7.18
N ASP A 31 -9.43 13.32 -6.60
CA ASP A 31 -9.38 14.60 -7.32
C ASP A 31 -8.29 14.57 -8.42
N ASP A 32 -7.12 13.99 -8.12
CA ASP A 32 -6.05 13.78 -9.12
C ASP A 32 -6.50 12.91 -10.30
N LEU A 33 -7.09 11.75 -10.01
CA LEU A 33 -7.61 10.85 -11.05
C LEU A 33 -8.72 11.50 -11.88
N SER A 34 -9.59 12.28 -11.22
CA SER A 34 -10.67 12.99 -11.89
C SER A 34 -10.13 14.07 -12.83
N HIS A 35 -9.11 14.80 -12.42
CA HIS A 35 -8.44 15.81 -13.23
C HIS A 35 -7.76 15.19 -14.45
N ARG A 36 -6.93 14.16 -14.22
CA ARG A 36 -6.20 13.46 -15.29
C ARG A 36 -7.15 12.79 -16.29
N LEU A 37 -8.27 12.24 -15.82
CA LEU A 37 -9.31 11.70 -16.70
C LEU A 37 -9.96 12.78 -17.57
N ALA A 38 -10.18 14.00 -17.04
CA ALA A 38 -10.70 15.10 -17.82
C ALA A 38 -9.70 15.52 -18.91
N GLU A 39 -8.42 15.67 -18.57
CA GLU A 39 -7.34 15.98 -19.52
C GLU A 39 -7.20 14.91 -20.60
N ALA A 40 -7.21 13.63 -20.20
CA ALA A 40 -7.14 12.51 -21.14
C ALA A 40 -8.35 12.48 -22.10
N ARG A 41 -9.54 12.85 -21.64
CA ARG A 41 -10.74 12.97 -22.49
C ARG A 41 -10.63 14.11 -23.50
N GLU A 42 -10.09 15.25 -23.10
CA GLU A 42 -9.85 16.37 -24.01
C GLU A 42 -8.80 15.99 -25.08
N LEU A 43 -7.73 15.32 -24.68
CA LEU A 43 -6.72 14.82 -25.61
C LEU A 43 -7.29 13.77 -26.57
N ALA A 44 -8.13 12.85 -26.09
CA ALA A 44 -8.80 11.86 -26.92
C ALA A 44 -9.68 12.51 -28.02
N GLN A 45 -10.38 13.58 -27.68
CA GLN A 45 -11.18 14.34 -28.66
C GLN A 45 -10.32 15.01 -29.73
N LEU A 46 -9.11 15.47 -29.38
CA LEU A 46 -8.16 16.03 -30.33
C LEU A 46 -7.65 14.96 -31.30
N VAL A 47 -7.24 13.79 -30.78
CA VAL A 47 -6.75 12.66 -31.60
C VAL A 47 -7.84 12.13 -32.54
N GLU A 48 -9.11 12.13 -32.12
CA GLU A 48 -10.24 11.74 -32.97
C GLU A 48 -10.45 12.71 -34.15
N GLN A 49 -10.18 14.00 -33.95
CA GLN A 49 -10.30 15.04 -34.98
C GLN A 49 -9.08 15.09 -35.90
N GLU A 50 -7.89 14.96 -35.34
CA GLU A 50 -6.60 14.99 -36.04
C GLU A 50 -5.76 13.78 -35.60
N PRO A 51 -5.81 12.67 -36.35
CA PRO A 51 -5.11 11.45 -35.98
C PRO A 51 -3.59 11.66 -35.92
N ASP A 52 -3.03 11.45 -34.73
CA ASP A 52 -1.60 11.46 -34.44
C ASP A 52 -1.25 10.19 -33.65
N GLU A 53 -0.36 9.38 -34.22
CA GLU A 53 0.01 8.07 -33.66
C GLU A 53 0.84 8.20 -32.37
N GLU A 54 1.66 9.25 -32.24
CA GLU A 54 2.45 9.48 -31.03
C GLU A 54 1.54 9.91 -29.87
N LEU A 55 0.56 10.78 -30.14
CA LEU A 55 -0.45 11.17 -29.15
C LEU A 55 -1.37 10.01 -28.76
N ALA A 56 -1.74 9.14 -29.71
CA ALA A 56 -2.55 7.96 -29.44
C ALA A 56 -1.85 6.99 -28.47
N VAL A 57 -0.55 6.72 -28.68
CA VAL A 57 0.24 5.87 -27.78
C VAL A 57 0.33 6.48 -26.38
N GLY A 58 0.59 7.79 -26.28
CA GLY A 58 0.63 8.49 -24.99
C GLY A 58 -0.70 8.43 -24.23
N LEU A 59 -1.82 8.47 -24.95
CA LEU A 59 -3.17 8.34 -24.38
C LEU A 59 -3.44 6.92 -23.86
N GLU A 60 -3.01 5.88 -24.58
CA GLU A 60 -3.13 4.49 -24.12
C GLU A 60 -2.33 4.26 -22.81
N GLU A 61 -1.11 4.78 -22.74
CA GLU A 61 -0.32 4.69 -21.51
C GLU A 61 -0.97 5.44 -20.33
N GLU A 62 -1.56 6.61 -20.59
CA GLU A 62 -2.26 7.37 -19.55
C GLU A 62 -3.54 6.66 -19.10
N ALA A 63 -4.29 6.06 -20.02
CA ALA A 63 -5.45 5.25 -19.69
C ALA A 63 -5.08 4.07 -18.78
N ALA A 64 -3.98 3.37 -19.07
CA ALA A 64 -3.48 2.29 -18.22
C ALA A 64 -3.07 2.79 -16.82
N ARG A 65 -2.47 3.97 -16.72
CA ARG A 65 -2.13 4.59 -15.42
C ARG A 65 -3.38 5.01 -14.63
N LEU A 66 -4.41 5.52 -15.31
CA LEU A 66 -5.70 5.87 -14.71
C LEU A 66 -6.42 4.63 -14.18
N GLU A 67 -6.41 3.54 -14.95
CA GLU A 67 -6.99 2.25 -14.54
C GLU A 67 -6.32 1.71 -13.28
N GLN A 68 -4.99 1.64 -13.25
CA GLN A 68 -4.23 1.23 -12.07
C GLN A 68 -4.52 2.11 -10.84
N GLY A 69 -4.65 3.42 -11.03
CA GLY A 69 -5.00 4.34 -9.95
C GLY A 69 -6.41 4.12 -9.41
N MET A 70 -7.38 3.84 -10.29
CA MET A 70 -8.75 3.52 -9.90
C MET A 70 -8.81 2.21 -9.12
N GLU A 71 -8.14 1.16 -9.60
CA GLU A 71 -8.06 -0.14 -8.91
C GLU A 71 -7.46 0.01 -7.50
N ALA A 72 -6.43 0.84 -7.34
CA ALA A 72 -5.85 1.12 -6.03
C ALA A 72 -6.85 1.80 -5.08
N LEU A 73 -7.63 2.76 -5.58
CA LEU A 73 -8.65 3.45 -4.79
C LEU A 73 -9.82 2.52 -4.44
N GLU A 74 -10.24 1.65 -5.36
CA GLU A 74 -11.24 0.62 -5.11
C GLU A 74 -10.78 -0.37 -4.05
N LEU A 75 -9.53 -0.85 -4.15
CA LEU A 75 -8.93 -1.74 -3.16
C LEU A 75 -8.90 -1.08 -1.78
N GLN A 76 -8.47 0.18 -1.69
CA GLN A 76 -8.57 0.95 -0.44
C GLN A 76 -10.02 1.02 0.04
N GLY A 77 -10.97 1.20 -0.88
CA GLY A 77 -12.42 1.17 -0.67
C GLY A 77 -12.94 -0.09 0.00
N MET A 78 -12.29 -1.23 -0.24
CA MET A 78 -12.64 -2.52 0.36
C MET A 78 -12.11 -2.68 1.81
N LEU A 79 -11.16 -1.85 2.23
CA LEU A 79 -10.51 -1.91 3.54
C LEU A 79 -11.28 -1.12 4.62
N GLN A 80 -12.54 -1.50 4.85
CA GLN A 80 -13.45 -0.85 5.81
C GLN A 80 -13.56 -1.57 7.16
N GLY A 81 -12.74 -2.59 7.39
CA GLY A 81 -12.71 -3.29 8.68
C GLY A 81 -12.25 -2.39 9.82
N PRO A 82 -12.69 -2.65 11.07
CA PRO A 82 -12.37 -1.81 12.23
C PRO A 82 -10.87 -1.75 12.54
N ASP A 83 -10.12 -2.76 12.11
CA ASP A 83 -8.68 -2.88 12.34
C ASP A 83 -7.86 -2.66 11.06
N ASP A 84 -8.50 -2.42 9.91
CA ASP A 84 -7.81 -2.37 8.62
C ASP A 84 -6.77 -1.24 8.57
N GLN A 85 -7.02 -0.13 9.27
CA GLN A 85 -6.11 1.02 9.35
C GLN A 85 -4.90 0.82 10.28
N ARG A 86 -4.83 -0.29 11.01
CA ARG A 86 -3.77 -0.54 11.99
C ARG A 86 -2.49 -1.03 11.33
N ASP A 87 -1.39 -0.84 12.05
CA ASP A 87 -0.13 -1.51 11.79
C ASP A 87 -0.30 -3.04 11.87
N ALA A 88 0.53 -3.78 11.14
CA ALA A 88 0.47 -5.24 11.08
C ALA A 88 1.64 -5.88 11.83
N LEU A 89 1.33 -6.91 12.64
CA LEU A 89 2.33 -7.84 13.14
C LEU A 89 2.35 -9.09 12.24
N LEU A 90 3.41 -9.25 11.47
CA LEU A 90 3.62 -10.37 10.57
C LEU A 90 4.59 -11.37 11.20
N THR A 91 4.11 -12.59 11.45
CA THR A 91 4.91 -13.70 11.97
C THR A 91 5.01 -14.81 10.93
N ILE A 92 6.24 -15.20 10.60
CA ILE A 92 6.50 -16.28 9.63
C ILE A 92 7.17 -17.44 10.37
N HIS A 93 6.59 -18.63 10.19
CA HIS A 93 7.12 -19.88 10.71
C HIS A 93 7.29 -20.88 9.56
N PRO A 94 8.46 -21.51 9.43
CA PRO A 94 8.65 -22.59 8.48
C PRO A 94 7.75 -23.78 8.87
N GLY A 95 7.17 -24.42 7.85
CA GLY A 95 6.38 -25.63 8.03
C GLY A 95 7.25 -26.88 8.23
N ALA A 96 6.64 -28.05 7.99
CA ALA A 96 7.37 -29.30 7.97
C ALA A 96 8.26 -29.38 6.70
N GLY A 97 9.56 -29.59 6.86
CA GLY A 97 10.51 -29.73 5.75
C GLY A 97 11.97 -29.36 6.05
N GLY A 98 12.31 -29.08 7.31
CA GLY A 98 13.71 -28.88 7.71
C GLY A 98 14.33 -27.64 7.05
N THR A 99 15.56 -27.77 6.54
CA THR A 99 16.35 -26.67 5.96
C THR A 99 15.67 -26.01 4.75
N GLU A 100 14.99 -26.77 3.87
CA GLU A 100 14.28 -26.21 2.70
C GLU A 100 13.11 -25.31 3.11
N SER A 101 12.36 -25.69 4.14
CA SER A 101 11.27 -24.85 4.68
C SER A 101 11.79 -23.59 5.35
N GLN A 102 12.99 -23.65 5.98
CA GLN A 102 13.63 -22.48 6.58
C GLN A 102 14.10 -21.49 5.51
N ASP A 103 14.66 -21.96 4.40
CA ASP A 103 15.05 -21.12 3.26
C ASP A 103 13.82 -20.46 2.62
N TRP A 104 12.73 -21.21 2.45
CA TRP A 104 11.47 -20.65 1.95
C TRP A 104 10.89 -19.57 2.89
N ALA A 105 10.95 -19.79 4.21
CA ALA A 105 10.53 -18.77 5.17
C ALA A 105 11.37 -17.48 5.06
N GLU A 106 12.67 -17.59 4.79
CA GLU A 106 13.53 -16.43 4.56
C GLU A 106 13.17 -15.70 3.25
N MET A 107 12.86 -16.45 2.19
CA MET A 107 12.36 -15.87 0.94
C MET A 107 11.07 -15.08 1.15
N LEU A 108 10.12 -15.60 1.92
CA LEU A 108 8.88 -14.91 2.27
C LEU A 108 9.13 -13.66 3.12
N MET A 109 10.02 -13.73 4.11
CA MET A 109 10.41 -12.55 4.90
C MET A 109 10.92 -11.43 3.99
N ARG A 110 11.80 -11.76 3.04
CA ARG A 110 12.35 -10.78 2.07
C ARG A 110 11.28 -10.29 1.08
N MET A 111 10.32 -11.14 0.71
CA MET A 111 9.19 -10.76 -0.14
C MET A 111 8.34 -9.69 0.55
N TYR A 112 7.88 -9.96 1.77
CA TYR A 112 7.02 -9.02 2.50
C TYR A 112 7.75 -7.75 2.92
N SER A 113 9.05 -7.81 3.22
CA SER A 113 9.84 -6.61 3.49
C SER A 113 9.85 -5.67 2.27
N ARG A 114 10.09 -6.21 1.06
CA ARG A 114 10.06 -5.42 -0.18
C ARG A 114 8.66 -4.96 -0.56
N TRP A 115 7.64 -5.78 -0.29
CA TRP A 115 6.25 -5.37 -0.49
C TRP A 115 5.92 -4.15 0.39
N ALA A 116 6.29 -4.18 1.67
CA ALA A 116 6.05 -3.09 2.61
C ALA A 116 6.76 -1.80 2.17
N GLU A 117 8.03 -1.87 1.81
CA GLU A 117 8.80 -0.71 1.30
C GLU A 117 8.13 -0.09 0.06
N ARG A 118 7.66 -0.91 -0.89
CA ARG A 118 6.95 -0.43 -2.09
C ARG A 118 5.61 0.24 -1.79
N HIS A 119 4.95 -0.15 -0.69
CA HIS A 119 3.70 0.44 -0.22
C HIS A 119 3.95 1.59 0.78
N GLY A 120 5.20 2.09 0.89
CA GLY A 120 5.54 3.20 1.78
C GLY A 120 5.45 2.86 3.27
N CYS A 121 5.39 1.57 3.61
CA CYS A 121 5.35 1.10 4.99
C CYS A 121 6.78 0.91 5.53
N ALA A 122 6.97 1.19 6.81
CA ALA A 122 8.21 0.91 7.54
C ALA A 122 8.21 -0.52 8.08
N VAL A 123 9.33 -1.22 7.94
CA VAL A 123 9.52 -2.59 8.43
C VAL A 123 10.43 -2.56 9.66
N HIS A 124 9.94 -3.10 10.78
CA HIS A 124 10.71 -3.30 11.99
C HIS A 124 10.77 -4.78 12.34
N VAL A 125 11.97 -5.37 12.29
CA VAL A 125 12.16 -6.75 12.76
C VAL A 125 12.21 -6.72 14.28
N LEU A 126 11.21 -7.35 14.91
CA LEU A 126 11.10 -7.44 16.37
C LEU A 126 11.87 -8.63 16.92
N ASP A 127 11.79 -9.77 16.23
CA ASP A 127 12.48 -11.00 16.58
C ASP A 127 12.85 -11.78 15.33
N LEU A 128 14.02 -12.40 15.32
CA LEU A 128 14.55 -13.19 14.21
C LEU A 128 15.40 -14.34 14.76
N VAL A 129 15.00 -15.56 14.43
CA VAL A 129 15.76 -16.77 14.77
C VAL A 129 16.27 -17.39 13.48
N ALA A 130 17.58 -17.35 13.28
CA ALA A 130 18.22 -17.97 12.13
C ALA A 130 18.12 -19.50 12.17
N GLY A 131 18.11 -20.12 10.99
CA GLY A 131 18.33 -21.55 10.83
C GLY A 131 19.74 -21.98 11.26
N GLU A 132 19.91 -23.28 11.54
CA GLU A 132 21.23 -23.82 11.89
C GLU A 132 22.14 -23.97 10.67
N GLU A 133 21.56 -24.31 9.52
CA GLU A 133 22.29 -24.52 8.25
C GLU A 133 21.99 -23.41 7.23
N ALA A 134 20.72 -23.06 7.05
CA ALA A 134 20.25 -22.01 6.15
C ALA A 134 18.86 -21.49 6.57
N GLY A 135 18.45 -20.34 6.04
CA GLY A 135 17.10 -19.84 6.24
C GLY A 135 16.83 -19.30 7.65
N ILE A 136 15.54 -19.25 8.00
CA ILE A 136 15.06 -18.79 9.32
C ILE A 136 14.12 -19.82 9.97
N LYS A 137 14.22 -19.97 11.29
CA LYS A 137 13.29 -20.76 12.12
C LYS A 137 12.05 -19.98 12.52
N SER A 138 12.17 -18.66 12.62
CA SER A 138 11.04 -17.76 12.85
C SER A 138 11.45 -16.31 12.63
N VAL A 139 10.48 -15.48 12.25
CA VAL A 139 10.61 -14.02 12.29
C VAL A 139 9.29 -13.39 12.72
N ALA A 140 9.38 -12.34 13.53
CA ALA A 140 8.30 -11.42 13.83
C ALA A 140 8.68 -10.03 13.33
N MET A 141 7.88 -9.47 12.45
CA MET A 141 8.05 -8.13 11.89
C MET A 141 6.83 -7.27 12.18
N GLU A 142 7.06 -6.06 12.62
CA GLU A 142 6.05 -5.01 12.68
C GLU A 142 6.13 -4.18 11.40
N ILE A 143 5.03 -4.16 10.64
CA ILE A 143 4.85 -3.36 9.45
C ILE A 143 4.03 -2.15 9.83
N ARG A 144 4.68 -1.00 9.92
CA ARG A 144 4.05 0.27 10.27
C ARG A 144 3.71 1.06 9.03
N GLY A 145 2.44 1.38 8.86
CA GLY A 145 1.98 2.03 7.66
C GLY A 145 0.49 1.98 7.53
N GLU A 146 -0.02 2.84 6.66
CA GLU A 146 -1.44 2.96 6.47
C GLU A 146 -1.99 1.70 5.83
N TYR A 147 -3.10 1.23 6.39
CA TYR A 147 -3.78 0.03 5.93
C TYR A 147 -2.93 -1.26 5.96
N ALA A 148 -1.79 -1.27 6.67
CA ALA A 148 -0.86 -2.40 6.66
C ALA A 148 -1.55 -3.72 7.05
N TYR A 149 -2.35 -3.72 8.12
CA TYR A 149 -3.14 -4.88 8.51
C TYR A 149 -4.25 -5.19 7.50
N GLY A 150 -4.93 -4.17 6.99
CA GLY A 150 -5.98 -4.32 5.98
C GLY A 150 -5.50 -5.07 4.73
N TYR A 151 -4.31 -4.78 4.25
CA TYR A 151 -3.70 -5.51 3.14
C TYR A 151 -3.24 -6.92 3.55
N LEU A 152 -2.49 -7.05 4.65
CA LEU A 152 -1.84 -8.30 5.03
C LEU A 152 -2.81 -9.34 5.64
N LYS A 153 -4.03 -8.97 6.02
CA LYS A 153 -5.01 -9.94 6.57
C LYS A 153 -5.35 -11.05 5.58
N ALA A 154 -5.28 -10.78 4.28
CA ALA A 154 -5.51 -11.76 3.22
C ALA A 154 -4.36 -12.78 3.08
N GLU A 155 -3.18 -12.44 3.59
CA GLU A 155 -1.96 -13.27 3.52
C GLU A 155 -1.89 -14.32 4.64
N LYS A 156 -2.86 -14.31 5.56
CA LYS A 156 -2.92 -15.26 6.67
C LYS A 156 -3.19 -16.67 6.14
N GLY A 157 -2.18 -17.53 6.19
CA GLY A 157 -2.33 -18.92 5.81
C GLY A 157 -1.01 -19.64 5.64
N VAL A 158 -1.09 -20.85 5.07
CA VAL A 158 0.08 -21.63 4.68
C VAL A 158 0.44 -21.30 3.24
N HIS A 159 1.67 -20.86 3.02
CA HIS A 159 2.22 -20.53 1.72
C HIS A 159 3.08 -21.68 1.21
N ARG A 160 2.70 -22.27 0.08
CA ARG A 160 3.36 -23.44 -0.49
C ARG A 160 4.28 -23.03 -1.64
N LEU A 161 5.55 -23.42 -1.55
CA LEU A 161 6.51 -23.41 -2.65
C LEU A 161 6.35 -24.66 -3.53
#